data_AF-A0A1C5N1M3-F1
#
_entry.id   AF-A0A1C5N1M3-F1
#
_cell.length_a   1.000
_cell.length_b   1.000
_cell.length_c   1.000
_cell.angle_alpha   90.00
_cell.angle_beta   90.00
_cell.angle_gamma   90.00
#
_symmetry.space_group_name_H-M   'P 1'
#
loop_
_entity.id
_entity.type
_entity.pdbx_description
1 polymer ?
#
loop_
_entity_poly.entity_id
_entity_poly.type
_entity_poly.pdbx_seq_one_letter_code
_entity_poly.pdbx_strand_id
1 'polypeptide(L)'
;MIKKTITYTDYNGVSRTEDFWFNLSTAELMKMELGTRGGFSEMMTRIVQANDVPTMMKVFDDFIRKSYGQKSPDGKRFIKSEAITEEFCQTEAYSNLFMEFITDTDKAIEFMNGIVPTEISKKANLVNQKSLMDGTNTNN
;
A
#
# COMPACT_ATOMS: atom_id res chain seq x y z
N MET A 1 4.31 7.43 7.33
CA MET A 1 4.61 8.02 6.01
C MET A 1 5.89 7.44 5.48
N ILE A 2 5.87 6.97 4.25
CA ILE A 2 7.04 6.48 3.52
C ILE A 2 7.24 7.30 2.24
N LYS A 3 8.48 7.24 1.74
CA LYS A 3 8.90 7.81 0.47
C LYS A 3 9.34 6.66 -0.43
N LYS A 4 8.85 6.62 -1.67
CA LYS A 4 9.36 5.73 -2.72
C LYS A 4 9.97 6.61 -3.81
N THR A 5 11.28 6.47 -4.01
CA THR A 5 11.97 7.07 -5.15
C THR A 5 11.83 6.10 -6.32
N ILE A 6 11.12 6.52 -7.37
CA ILE A 6 10.79 5.65 -8.51
C ILE A 6 11.46 6.24 -9.75
N THR A 7 12.25 5.42 -10.43
CA THR A 7 12.78 5.73 -11.76
C THR A 7 11.88 5.10 -12.81
N TYR A 8 11.44 5.89 -13.79
CA TYR A 8 10.55 5.44 -14.86
C TYR A 8 10.81 6.21 -16.15
N THR A 9 10.40 5.64 -17.28
CA THR A 9 10.43 6.34 -18.57
C THR A 9 9.05 6.92 -18.83
N ASP A 10 8.96 8.22 -19.10
CA ASP A 10 7.68 8.85 -19.42
C ASP A 10 7.22 8.58 -20.86
N TYR A 11 6.03 9.04 -21.22
CA TYR A 11 5.47 8.85 -22.56
C TYR A 11 6.23 9.60 -23.68
N ASN A 12 7.19 10.46 -23.34
CA ASN A 12 8.09 11.10 -24.29
C ASN A 12 9.44 10.36 -24.41
N GLY A 13 9.60 9.21 -23.74
CA GLY A 13 10.85 8.45 -23.73
C GLY A 13 11.92 9.03 -22.80
N VAL A 14 11.58 9.96 -21.91
CA VAL A 14 12.53 10.60 -20.99
C VAL A 14 12.56 9.83 -19.68
N SER A 15 13.77 9.47 -19.23
CA SER A 15 13.99 8.88 -17.90
C SER A 15 13.78 9.94 -16.81
N ARG A 16 12.86 9.67 -15.88
CA ARG A 16 12.57 10.48 -14.71
C ARG A 16 12.88 9.71 -13.44
N THR A 17 13.31 10.42 -12.41
CA THR A 17 13.47 9.88 -11.05
C THR A 17 12.80 10.85 -10.09
N GLU A 18 11.71 10.40 -9.47
CA GLU A 18 10.85 11.26 -8.66
C GLU A 18 10.54 10.61 -7.31
N ASP A 19 10.27 11.45 -6.31
CA ASP A 19 9.92 11.03 -4.95
C ASP A 19 8.40 11.04 -4.77
N PHE A 20 7.82 9.86 -4.54
CA PHE A 20 6.40 9.68 -4.28
C PHE A 20 6.18 9.39 -2.79
N TRP A 21 5.20 10.05 -2.18
CA TRP A 21 4.93 9.96 -0.75
C TRP A 21 3.63 9.23 -0.48
N PHE A 22 3.66 8.36 0.54
CA PHE A 22 2.52 7.54 0.91
C PHE A 22 2.30 7.54 2.43
N ASN A 23 1.07 7.75 2.86
CA ASN A 23 0.71 7.75 4.27
C ASN A 23 -0.78 7.48 4.48
N LEU A 24 -1.13 6.59 5.41
CA LEU A 24 -2.47 6.54 6.00
C LEU A 24 -2.39 7.05 7.44
N SER A 25 -3.26 7.99 7.78
CA SER A 25 -3.39 8.45 9.16
C SER A 25 -4.08 7.39 10.01
N THR A 26 -3.83 7.42 11.32
CA THR A 26 -4.53 6.59 12.30
C THR A 26 -6.04 6.70 12.16
N ALA A 27 -6.56 7.91 11.89
CA ALA A 27 -8.00 8.13 11.71
C ALA A 27 -8.55 7.44 10.45
N GLU A 28 -7.81 7.45 9.33
CA GLU A 28 -8.22 6.75 8.11
C GLU A 28 -8.27 5.24 8.32
N LEU A 29 -7.25 4.67 8.97
CA LEU A 29 -7.20 3.25 9.25
C LEU A 29 -8.29 2.81 10.22
N MET A 30 -8.57 3.59 11.26
CA MET A 30 -9.69 3.31 12.16
C MET A 30 -11.04 3.40 11.45
N LYS A 31 -11.22 4.35 10.52
CA LYS A 31 -12.44 4.41 9.68
C LYS A 31 -12.57 3.18 8.79
N MET A 32 -11.47 2.69 8.22
CA MET A 32 -11.47 1.46 7.42
C MET A 32 -11.83 0.25 8.29
N GLU A 33 -11.21 0.12 9.47
CA GLU A 33 -11.47 -0.96 10.42
C GLU A 33 -12.92 -1.00 10.86
N LEU A 34 -13.45 0.14 11.34
CA LEU A 34 -14.83 0.24 11.84
C LEU A 34 -15.89 0.27 10.73
N GLY A 35 -15.52 0.71 9.52
CA GLY A 35 -16.41 0.78 8.37
C GLY A 35 -16.54 -0.56 7.61
N THR A 36 -15.63 -1.50 7.84
CA THR A 36 -15.66 -2.82 7.22
C THR A 36 -16.42 -3.80 8.10
N ARG A 37 -17.45 -4.45 7.55
CA ARG A 37 -18.22 -5.45 8.31
C ARG A 37 -17.31 -6.61 8.74
N GLY A 38 -17.17 -6.79 10.05
CA GLY A 38 -16.28 -7.79 10.64
C GLY A 38 -14.83 -7.35 10.82
N GLY A 39 -14.51 -6.08 10.54
CA GLY A 39 -13.16 -5.53 10.68
C GLY A 39 -12.35 -5.59 9.39
N PHE A 40 -11.56 -4.55 9.13
CA PHE A 40 -10.69 -4.49 7.97
C PHE A 40 -9.54 -5.48 8.08
N SER A 41 -8.94 -5.59 9.27
CA SER A 41 -7.85 -6.53 9.56
C SER A 41 -8.27 -7.99 9.35
N GLU A 42 -9.51 -8.32 9.73
CA GLU A 42 -10.08 -9.66 9.53
C GLU A 42 -10.39 -9.93 8.05
N MET A 43 -10.88 -8.92 7.32
CA MET A 43 -11.05 -9.02 5.86
C MET A 43 -9.72 -9.31 5.17
N MET A 44 -8.64 -8.62 5.55
CA MET A 44 -7.30 -8.86 4.99
C MET A 44 -6.80 -10.27 5.30
N THR A 45 -6.97 -10.72 6.53
CA THR A 45 -6.58 -12.08 6.94
C THR A 45 -7.30 -13.13 6.11
N ARG A 46 -8.60 -12.98 5.87
CA ARG A 46 -9.38 -13.89 5.00
C ARG A 46 -8.92 -13.87 3.55
N ILE A 47 -8.60 -12.71 2.99
CA ILE A 47 -8.10 -12.58 1.61
C ILE A 47 -6.78 -13.34 1.44
N VAL A 48 -5.84 -13.15 2.38
CA VAL A 48 -4.54 -13.85 2.36
C VAL A 48 -4.72 -15.35 2.52
N GLN A 49 -5.51 -15.81 3.51
CA GLN A 49 -5.73 -17.23 3.75
C GLN A 49 -6.44 -17.95 2.59
N ALA A 50 -7.33 -17.25 1.89
CA ALA A 50 -8.04 -17.79 0.74
C ALA A 50 -7.20 -17.82 -0.55
N ASN A 51 -5.98 -17.23 -0.55
CA ASN A 51 -5.20 -16.97 -1.76
C ASN A 51 -6.02 -16.30 -2.87
N ASP A 52 -6.92 -15.38 -2.50
CA ASP A 52 -7.79 -14.67 -3.43
C ASP A 52 -6.99 -13.54 -4.10
N VAL A 53 -6.16 -13.93 -5.08
CA VAL A 53 -5.29 -13.03 -5.84
C VAL A 53 -6.07 -11.87 -6.46
N PRO A 54 -7.23 -12.07 -7.14
CA PRO A 54 -8.01 -10.95 -7.68
C PRO A 54 -8.45 -9.94 -6.63
N THR A 55 -8.89 -10.38 -5.45
CA THR A 55 -9.28 -9.46 -4.38
C THR A 55 -8.07 -8.78 -3.76
N MET A 56 -6.97 -9.50 -3.58
CA MET A 56 -5.72 -8.95 -3.07
C MET A 56 -5.19 -7.82 -3.95
N MET A 57 -5.22 -8.00 -5.28
CA MET A 57 -4.81 -6.96 -6.24
C MET A 57 -5.67 -5.70 -6.14
N LYS A 58 -7.00 -5.85 -6.00
CA LYS A 58 -7.91 -4.70 -5.82
C LYS A 58 -7.60 -3.94 -4.53
N VAL A 59 -7.29 -4.67 -3.46
CA VAL A 59 -6.92 -4.03 -2.21
C VAL A 59 -5.58 -3.31 -2.33
N PHE A 60 -4.57 -3.90 -2.97
CA PHE A 60 -3.29 -3.20 -3.16
C PHE A 60 -3.44 -1.91 -3.97
N ASP A 61 -4.19 -1.91 -5.07
CA ASP A 61 -4.51 -0.70 -5.83
C ASP A 61 -5.19 0.35 -4.94
N ASP A 62 -6.22 -0.05 -4.18
CA ASP A 62 -6.92 0.85 -3.27
C ASP A 62 -5.99 1.47 -2.22
N PHE A 63 -5.04 0.70 -1.70
CA PHE A 63 -4.06 1.17 -0.72
C PHE A 63 -3.06 2.14 -1.31
N ILE A 64 -2.53 1.87 -2.50
CA ILE A 64 -1.65 2.81 -3.21
C ILE A 64 -2.39 4.14 -3.38
N ARG A 65 -3.62 4.10 -3.90
CA ARG A 65 -4.45 5.29 -4.17
C ARG A 65 -4.81 6.07 -2.91
N LYS A 66 -5.28 5.39 -1.86
CA LYS A 66 -5.66 6.02 -0.58
C LYS A 66 -4.46 6.56 0.19
N SER A 67 -3.29 5.94 0.04
CA SER A 67 -2.09 6.36 0.76
C SER A 67 -1.32 7.46 0.03
N TYR A 68 -1.45 7.58 -1.30
CA TYR A 68 -0.78 8.61 -2.08
C TYR A 68 -1.18 10.03 -1.67
N GLY A 69 -0.21 10.93 -1.68
CA GLY A 69 -0.44 12.36 -1.47
C GLY A 69 0.84 13.17 -1.52
N GLN A 70 0.69 14.48 -1.31
CA GLN A 70 1.79 15.44 -1.33
C GLN A 70 1.94 16.12 0.03
N LYS A 71 3.17 16.22 0.52
CA LYS A 71 3.46 16.96 1.75
C LYS A 71 3.36 18.46 1.47
N SER A 72 2.61 19.19 2.29
CA SER A 72 2.56 20.65 2.18
C SER A 72 3.93 21.27 2.47
N PRO A 73 4.24 22.46 1.91
CA PRO A 73 5.52 23.13 2.15
C PRO A 73 5.81 23.41 3.63
N ASP A 74 4.78 23.71 4.41
CA ASP A 74 4.85 23.92 5.86
C ASP A 74 4.88 22.60 6.68
N GLY A 75 4.77 21.45 6.00
CA GLY A 75 4.79 20.12 6.60
C GLY A 75 3.56 19.75 7.44
N LYS A 76 2.55 20.62 7.56
CA LYS A 76 1.37 20.38 8.41
C LYS A 76 0.36 19.42 7.80
N ARG A 77 0.31 19.35 6.47
CA ARG A 77 -0.69 18.58 5.73
C ARG A 77 -0.03 17.51 4.88
N PHE A 78 -0.66 16.36 4.88
CA PHE A 78 -0.49 15.38 3.83
C PHE A 78 -1.71 15.50 2.92
N ILE A 79 -1.53 16.24 1.84
CA ILE A 79 -2.60 16.62 0.92
C ILE A 79 -2.94 15.40 0.08
N LYS A 80 -4.20 14.96 0.15
CA LYS A 80 -4.77 13.90 -0.67
C LYS A 80 -5.97 14.45 -1.40
N SER A 81 -6.07 14.17 -2.69
CA SER A 81 -7.25 14.46 -3.50
C SER A 81 -7.33 13.48 -4.66
N GLU A 82 -8.53 13.29 -5.20
CA GLU A 82 -8.74 12.46 -6.39
C GLU A 82 -7.88 12.94 -7.56
N ALA A 83 -7.83 14.25 -7.81
CA ALA A 83 -7.03 14.83 -8.89
C ALA A 83 -5.54 14.45 -8.83
N ILE A 84 -4.87 14.63 -7.68
CA ILE A 84 -3.43 14.31 -7.60
C ILE A 84 -3.19 12.80 -7.66
N THR A 85 -4.11 12.00 -7.11
CA THR A 85 -4.02 10.53 -7.18
C THR A 85 -4.22 10.05 -8.60
N GLU A 86 -5.15 10.63 -9.36
CA GLU A 86 -5.35 10.33 -10.78
C GLU A 86 -4.15 10.72 -11.63
N GLU A 87 -3.58 11.92 -11.43
CA GLU A 87 -2.35 12.35 -12.10
C GLU A 87 -1.23 11.33 -11.87
N PHE A 88 -1.02 10.89 -10.63
CA PHE A 88 -0.04 9.84 -10.31
C PHE A 88 -0.37 8.50 -10.98
N CYS A 89 -1.61 8.04 -10.90
CA CYS A 89 -2.05 6.76 -11.49
C CYS A 89 -1.96 6.74 -13.03
N GLN A 90 -1.87 7.89 -13.67
CA GLN A 90 -1.65 8.02 -15.11
C GLN A 90 -0.17 8.08 -15.50
N THR A 91 0.76 7.82 -14.56
CA THR A 91 2.20 7.76 -14.84
C THR A 91 2.73 6.33 -14.88
N GLU A 92 3.83 6.11 -15.61
CA GLU A 92 4.57 4.85 -15.55
C GLU A 92 5.20 4.58 -14.16
N ALA A 93 5.33 5.59 -13.30
CA ALA A 93 5.73 5.37 -11.91
C ALA A 93 4.71 4.52 -11.16
N TYR A 94 3.42 4.79 -11.35
CA TYR A 94 2.34 3.99 -10.79
C TYR A 94 2.33 2.58 -11.39
N SER A 95 2.44 2.46 -12.71
CA SER A 95 2.52 1.15 -13.39
C SER A 95 3.65 0.29 -12.82
N ASN A 96 4.85 0.87 -12.69
CA ASN A 96 6.02 0.18 -12.12
C ASN A 96 5.80 -0.23 -10.67
N LEU A 97 5.22 0.66 -9.84
CA LEU A 97 4.93 0.36 -8.44
C LEU A 97 3.90 -0.77 -8.30
N PHE A 98 2.83 -0.73 -9.09
CA PHE A 98 1.80 -1.75 -9.06
C PHE A 98 2.34 -3.11 -9.54
N MET A 99 3.12 -3.13 -10.61
CA MET A 99 3.78 -4.34 -11.09
C MET A 99 4.79 -4.90 -10.09
N GLU A 100 5.55 -4.04 -9.40
CA GLU A 100 6.44 -4.47 -8.32
C GLU A 100 5.67 -5.29 -7.27
N PHE A 101 4.50 -4.82 -6.82
CA PHE A 101 3.71 -5.52 -5.81
C PHE A 101 3.08 -6.81 -6.30
N ILE A 102 2.79 -6.93 -7.60
CA ILE A 102 2.30 -8.18 -8.18
C ILE A 102 3.39 -9.24 -8.20
N THR A 103 4.62 -8.83 -8.52
CA THR A 103 5.75 -9.76 -8.71
C THR A 103 6.54 -10.05 -7.43
N ASP A 104 6.41 -9.19 -6.43
CA ASP A 104 7.19 -9.24 -5.19
C ASP A 104 6.27 -8.97 -3.99
N THR A 105 5.75 -10.06 -3.43
CA THR A 105 4.86 -10.02 -2.26
C THR A 105 5.54 -9.40 -1.04
N ASP A 106 6.84 -9.64 -0.84
CA ASP A 106 7.59 -9.12 0.31
C ASP A 106 7.65 -7.59 0.27
N LYS A 107 7.89 -7.00 -0.90
CA LYS A 107 7.86 -5.55 -1.09
C LYS A 107 6.48 -4.95 -0.92
N ALA A 108 5.44 -5.66 -1.36
CA ALA A 108 4.06 -5.23 -1.11
C ALA A 108 3.76 -5.18 0.39
N ILE A 109 4.16 -6.20 1.14
CA ILE A 109 4.02 -6.24 2.61
C ILE A 109 4.82 -5.13 3.27
N GLU A 110 6.07 -4.90 2.85
CA GLU A 110 6.92 -3.82 3.38
C GLU A 110 6.25 -2.46 3.17
N PHE A 111 5.72 -2.21 1.98
CA PHE A 111 4.99 -0.98 1.67
C PHE A 111 3.77 -0.81 2.59
N MET A 112 2.93 -1.85 2.71
CA MET A 112 1.74 -1.85 3.54
C MET A 112 2.08 -1.59 5.01
N ASN A 113 3.13 -2.22 5.51
CA ASN A 113 3.63 -1.99 6.88
C ASN A 113 4.19 -0.58 7.07
N GLY A 114 4.76 0.03 6.04
CA GLY A 114 5.29 1.39 6.08
C GLY A 114 4.22 2.49 6.07
N ILE A 115 3.09 2.28 5.38
CA ILE A 115 2.00 3.25 5.32
C ILE A 115 1.06 3.19 6.52
N VAL A 116 1.03 2.05 7.24
CA VAL A 116 0.28 1.87 8.49
C VAL A 116 1.12 2.41 9.66
N PRO A 117 0.60 3.36 10.48
CA PRO A 117 1.28 3.83 11.67
C PRO A 117 1.56 2.67 12.64
N THR A 118 2.80 2.62 13.13
CA THR A 118 3.33 1.64 14.09
C THR A 118 2.47 1.44 15.35
N GLU A 119 1.69 2.45 15.73
CA GLU A 119 0.77 2.41 16.87
C GLU A 119 -0.47 1.51 16.64
N ILE A 120 -0.88 1.32 15.38
CA ILE A 120 -1.93 0.34 15.01
C ILE A 120 -1.31 -1.07 14.89
N SER A 121 -0.10 -1.19 14.38
CA SER A 121 0.65 -2.46 14.27
C SER A 121 0.89 -3.14 15.62
N LYS A 122 0.86 -2.39 16.72
CA LYS A 122 0.96 -2.91 18.10
C LYS A 122 -0.37 -3.34 18.71
N LYS A 123 -1.51 -2.83 18.21
CA LYS A 123 -2.87 -3.17 18.70
C LYS A 123 -3.57 -4.21 17.85
N ALA A 124 -3.33 -4.20 16.54
CA ALA A 124 -3.72 -5.26 15.63
C ALA A 124 -2.45 -6.10 15.38
N ASN A 125 -2.43 -7.36 15.81
CA ASN A 125 -1.34 -8.31 15.57
C ASN A 125 -1.18 -8.65 14.05
N LEU A 126 -0.93 -7.64 13.20
CA LEU A 126 -0.62 -7.82 11.78
C LEU A 126 0.80 -8.41 11.60
N VAL A 127 1.64 -8.31 12.63
CA VAL A 127 3.03 -8.82 12.68
C VAL A 127 3.11 -10.36 12.59
N ASN A 128 2.00 -11.09 12.73
CA ASN A 128 2.00 -12.56 12.63
C ASN A 128 1.71 -13.12 11.22
N GLN A 129 1.64 -12.31 10.16
CA GLN A 129 1.37 -12.83 8.80
C GLN A 129 2.59 -13.32 8.01
N LYS A 130 3.82 -13.05 8.44
CA LYS A 130 5.01 -13.66 7.82
C LYS A 130 5.01 -15.19 7.92
N SER A 131 4.51 -15.76 9.02
CA SER A 131 4.36 -17.22 9.16
C SER A 131 3.24 -17.82 8.29
N LEU A 132 2.30 -17.00 7.81
CA LEU A 132 1.22 -17.44 6.92
C LEU A 132 1.65 -17.45 5.45
N MET A 133 2.67 -16.68 5.08
CA MET A 133 3.22 -16.62 3.72
C MET A 133 4.46 -17.51 3.53
N ASP A 134 5.22 -17.78 4.59
CA ASP A 134 6.34 -18.75 4.61
C ASP A 134 5.87 -20.23 4.73
N GLY A 135 4.55 -20.48 4.75
CA GLY A 135 3.92 -21.79 5.00
C GLY A 135 4.00 -22.82 3.86
N THR A 136 4.81 -22.60 2.82
CA THR A 136 5.06 -23.59 1.75
C THR A 136 6.53 -23.91 1.60
N ASN A 137 7.16 -24.53 2.60
CA ASN A 137 8.03 -25.71 2.41
C ASN A 137 8.66 -26.18 3.72
N THR A 138 8.15 -27.28 4.28
CA THR A 138 8.94 -28.40 4.83
C THR A 138 7.96 -29.43 5.38
N ASN A 139 7.44 -30.27 4.48
CA ASN A 139 6.95 -31.61 4.79
C ASN A 139 7.16 -32.46 3.54
N ASN A 140 8.41 -32.86 3.29
CA ASN A 140 8.81 -34.23 2.95
C ASN A 140 10.34 -34.33 2.99
#